data_AF-A0A8J6YRN0-F1
#
_entry.id   AF-A0A8J6YRN0-F1
#
_cell.length_a   1.000
_cell.length_b   1.000
_cell.length_c   1.000
_cell.angle_alpha   90.00
_cell.angle_beta   90.00
_cell.angle_gamma   90.00
#
_symmetry.space_group_name_H-M   'P 1'
#
loop_
_entity.id
_entity.type
_entity.pdbx_description
1 polymer ?
#
loop_
_entity_poly.entity_id
_entity_poly.type
_entity_poly.pdbx_seq_one_letter_code
_entity_poly.pdbx_strand_id
1 'polypeptide(L)'
;EKGGFTQKDIDAILQGGGRRGYGGGKENLPKGIDVITLEKVLHGMSGGGEKGLTAEEVGKRCGVSRTTARRYLEYLVSMGEVEAILEYGTVGRPERLYRRK
;
A
#
# COMPACT_ATOMS: atom_id res chain seq x y z
N GLU A 1 -18.08 -8.74 1.01
CA GLU A 1 -16.85 -8.60 0.19
C GLU A 1 -16.17 -7.24 0.42
N LYS A 2 -15.87 -6.88 1.68
CA LYS A 2 -15.34 -5.55 2.04
C LYS A 2 -13.91 -5.71 2.55
N GLY A 3 -12.92 -5.42 1.70
CA GLY A 3 -11.51 -5.59 2.08
C GLY A 3 -10.53 -4.83 1.19
N GLY A 4 -11.00 -3.82 0.46
CA GLY A 4 -10.19 -3.01 -0.45
C GLY A 4 -10.40 -1.50 -0.21
N PHE A 5 -9.60 -0.69 -0.90
CA PHE A 5 -9.81 0.76 -0.95
C PHE A 5 -10.89 1.07 -1.99
N THR A 6 -11.94 1.81 -1.60
CA THR A 6 -12.90 2.36 -2.56
C THR A 6 -12.29 3.58 -3.25
N GLN A 7 -12.83 4.00 -4.40
CA GLN A 7 -12.36 5.22 -5.07
C GLN A 7 -12.35 6.43 -4.14
N LYS A 8 -13.36 6.57 -3.28
CA LYS A 8 -13.43 7.65 -2.29
C LYS A 8 -12.32 7.57 -1.24
N ASP A 9 -11.93 6.36 -0.82
CA ASP A 9 -10.81 6.18 0.11
C ASP A 9 -9.49 6.56 -0.55
N ILE A 10 -9.29 6.15 -1.81
CA ILE A 10 -8.10 6.48 -2.59
C ILE A 10 -7.98 7.99 -2.76
N ASP A 11 -9.04 8.65 -3.20
CA ASP A 11 -9.06 10.10 -3.37
C ASP A 11 -8.75 10.82 -2.05
N ALA A 12 -9.30 10.33 -0.93
CA ALA A 12 -9.05 10.88 0.40
C ALA A 12 -7.59 10.71 0.84
N ILE A 13 -6.96 9.57 0.56
CA ILE A 13 -5.53 9.31 0.87
C ILE A 13 -4.63 10.23 0.02
N LEU A 14 -4.93 10.35 -1.27
CA LEU A 14 -4.17 11.19 -2.20
C LEU A 14 -4.31 12.70 -1.88
N GLN A 15 -5.45 13.13 -1.35
CA GLN A 15 -5.67 14.52 -0.91
C GLN A 15 -5.21 14.78 0.53
N GLY A 16 -5.23 13.75 1.40
CA GLY A 16 -5.05 13.84 2.84
C GLY A 16 -3.66 13.53 3.38
N GLY A 17 -2.73 13.06 2.54
CA GLY A 17 -1.35 12.67 2.92
C GLY A 17 -0.49 13.73 3.62
N GLY A 18 -1.00 14.96 3.80
CA GLY A 18 -0.34 16.06 4.52
C GLY A 18 -0.47 16.05 6.05
N ARG A 19 -1.14 15.08 6.69
CA ARG A 19 -1.47 15.18 8.13
C ARG A 19 -0.47 14.58 9.12
N ARG A 20 0.58 13.88 8.69
CA ARG A 20 1.71 13.49 9.56
C ARG A 20 3.04 13.49 8.78
N GLY A 21 3.78 14.58 8.88
CA GLY A 21 5.24 14.62 8.63
C GLY A 21 5.74 14.65 7.18
N TYR A 22 4.87 14.53 6.18
CA TYR A 22 5.22 14.73 4.76
C TYR A 22 4.31 15.81 4.20
N GLY A 23 4.89 16.81 3.51
CA GLY A 23 4.17 17.99 3.02
C GLY A 23 2.91 17.61 2.22
N GLY A 24 1.85 18.41 2.34
CA GLY A 24 0.56 18.13 1.72
C GLY A 24 0.51 18.47 0.22
N GLY A 25 -0.29 17.71 -0.52
CA GLY A 25 -0.64 17.96 -1.92
C GLY A 25 -0.03 16.96 -2.89
N LYS A 26 -0.61 16.85 -4.10
CA LYS A 26 -0.08 16.05 -5.23
C LYS A 26 1.41 16.34 -5.56
N GLU A 27 1.96 17.43 -5.02
CA GLU A 27 3.32 17.93 -5.22
C GLU A 27 4.33 17.57 -4.12
N ASN A 28 3.91 16.92 -3.01
CA ASN A 28 4.78 16.67 -1.86
C ASN A 28 4.88 15.18 -1.46
N LEU A 29 4.84 14.29 -2.45
CA LEU A 29 5.18 12.88 -2.22
C LEU A 29 6.69 12.73 -1.92
N PRO A 30 7.09 11.75 -1.09
CA PRO A 30 8.50 11.45 -0.86
C PRO A 30 9.21 11.14 -2.18
N LYS A 31 10.50 11.47 -2.27
CA LYS A 31 11.31 11.10 -3.43
C LYS A 31 11.18 9.60 -3.72
N GLY A 32 10.78 9.27 -4.95
CA GLY A 32 10.59 7.89 -5.39
C GLY A 32 9.21 7.29 -5.12
N ILE A 33 8.23 8.12 -4.72
CA ILE A 33 6.79 7.83 -4.72
C ILE A 33 6.11 8.75 -5.74
N ASP A 34 5.38 8.16 -6.67
CA ASP A 34 4.62 8.83 -7.73
C ASP A 34 3.12 8.59 -7.55
N VAL A 35 2.30 9.61 -7.82
CA VAL A 35 0.85 9.57 -7.58
C VAL A 35 0.16 8.48 -8.40
N ILE A 36 0.56 8.29 -9.65
CA ILE A 36 -0.07 7.32 -10.57
C ILE A 36 0.22 5.90 -10.08
N THR A 37 1.46 5.65 -9.67
CA THR A 37 1.85 4.34 -9.14
C THR A 37 1.24 4.08 -7.77
N LEU A 38 1.10 5.10 -6.93
CA LEU A 38 0.43 4.99 -5.63
C LEU A 38 -1.04 4.63 -5.76
N GLU A 39 -1.75 5.28 -6.68
CA GLU A 39 -3.13 4.97 -7.02
C GLU A 39 -3.28 3.52 -7.48
N LYS A 40 -2.41 3.06 -8.39
CA LYS A 40 -2.38 1.65 -8.83
C LYS A 40 -2.16 0.69 -7.67
N VAL A 41 -1.24 1.00 -6.76
CA VAL A 41 -0.96 0.17 -5.58
C VAL A 41 -2.19 0.08 -4.67
N LEU A 42 -2.84 1.21 -4.38
CA LEU A 42 -4.07 1.25 -3.58
C LEU A 42 -5.19 0.42 -4.24
N HIS A 43 -5.37 0.51 -5.56
CA HIS A 43 -6.30 -0.35 -6.28
C HIS A 43 -5.90 -1.83 -6.23
N GLY A 44 -4.62 -2.14 -6.44
CA GLY A 44 -4.08 -3.51 -6.44
C GLY A 44 -4.21 -4.22 -5.08
N MET A 45 -4.35 -3.45 -3.99
CA MET A 45 -4.67 -3.97 -2.67
C MET A 45 -6.11 -4.45 -2.52
N SER A 46 -7.01 -4.11 -3.45
CA SER A 46 -8.41 -4.55 -3.42
C SER A 46 -8.52 -6.07 -3.51
N GLY A 47 -9.41 -6.66 -2.71
CA GLY A 47 -9.62 -8.11 -2.67
C GLY A 47 -8.60 -8.89 -1.82
N GLY A 48 -7.72 -8.21 -1.08
CA GLY A 48 -6.86 -8.84 -0.06
C GLY A 48 -7.59 -9.21 1.23
N GLY A 49 -8.67 -8.49 1.56
CA GLY A 49 -9.46 -8.80 2.76
C GLY A 49 -8.67 -8.64 4.06
N GLU A 50 -9.14 -9.31 5.11
CA GLU A 50 -8.45 -9.36 6.41
C GLU A 50 -7.15 -10.16 6.37
N LYS A 51 -6.95 -11.01 5.35
CA LYS A 51 -5.70 -11.77 5.19
C LYS A 51 -4.56 -10.86 4.71
N GLY A 52 -4.86 -9.87 3.90
CA GLY A 52 -3.85 -9.03 3.26
C GLY A 52 -3.15 -9.70 2.10
N LEU A 53 -2.19 -8.98 1.51
CA LEU A 53 -1.46 -9.37 0.32
C LEU A 53 0.04 -9.14 0.53
N THR A 54 0.85 -10.00 -0.05
CA THR A 54 2.30 -9.79 -0.11
C THR A 54 2.63 -8.65 -1.08
N ALA A 55 3.82 -8.05 -0.92
CA ALA A 55 4.34 -7.10 -1.90
C ALA A 55 4.51 -7.71 -3.30
N GLU A 56 4.69 -9.04 -3.39
CA GLU A 56 4.75 -9.73 -4.67
C GLU A 56 3.38 -9.79 -5.35
N GLU A 57 2.32 -10.14 -4.62
CA GLU A 57 0.95 -10.17 -5.14
C GLU A 57 0.49 -8.78 -5.60
N VAL A 58 0.75 -7.75 -4.79
CA VAL A 58 0.44 -6.36 -5.16
C VAL A 58 1.25 -5.95 -6.40
N GLY A 59 2.54 -6.28 -6.46
CA GLY A 59 3.37 -6.01 -7.62
C GLY A 59 2.83 -6.64 -8.91
N LYS A 60 2.43 -7.92 -8.86
CA LYS A 60 1.81 -8.63 -9.99
C LYS A 60 0.51 -7.96 -10.44
N ARG A 61 -0.35 -7.56 -9.49
CA ARG A 61 -1.63 -6.88 -9.80
C ARG A 61 -1.44 -5.49 -10.41
N CYS A 62 -0.41 -4.77 -9.99
CA CYS A 62 -0.15 -3.40 -10.43
C CYS A 62 0.76 -3.30 -11.66
N GLY A 63 1.36 -4.41 -12.10
CA GLY A 63 2.35 -4.42 -13.18
C GLY A 63 3.67 -3.74 -12.79
N VAL A 64 4.09 -3.83 -11.52
CA VAL A 64 5.34 -3.25 -11.01
C VAL A 64 6.19 -4.31 -10.31
N SER A 65 7.49 -4.04 -10.15
CA SER A 65 8.38 -4.96 -9.44
C SER A 65 7.95 -5.12 -7.97
N ARG A 66 8.28 -6.27 -7.35
CA ARG A 66 8.10 -6.49 -5.90
C ARG A 66 8.75 -5.37 -5.07
N THR A 67 9.94 -4.92 -5.43
CA THR A 67 10.66 -3.83 -4.74
C THR A 67 9.90 -2.51 -4.86
N THR A 68 9.35 -2.22 -6.04
CA THR A 68 8.50 -1.04 -6.26
C THR A 68 7.24 -1.15 -5.41
N ALA A 69 6.47 -2.23 -5.50
CA ALA A 69 5.26 -2.42 -4.69
C ALA A 69 5.56 -2.29 -3.19
N ARG A 70 6.64 -2.93 -2.70
CA ARG A 70 7.06 -2.81 -1.31
C ARG A 70 7.28 -1.36 -0.91
N ARG A 71 8.03 -0.57 -1.68
CA ARG A 71 8.29 0.84 -1.36
C ARG A 71 7.00 1.63 -1.11
N TYR A 72 6.00 1.44 -1.97
CA TYR A 72 4.72 2.14 -1.87
C TYR A 72 3.89 1.63 -0.70
N LEU A 73 3.91 0.32 -0.44
CA LEU A 73 3.26 -0.27 0.72
C LEU A 73 3.86 0.23 2.04
N GLU A 74 5.19 0.35 2.14
CA GLU A 74 5.85 0.93 3.32
C GLU A 74 5.47 2.41 3.51
N TYR A 75 5.30 3.16 2.42
CA TYR A 75 4.79 4.53 2.48
C TYR A 75 3.34 4.58 3.00
N LEU A 76 2.47 3.69 2.53
CA LEU A 76 1.11 3.58 3.04
C LEU A 76 1.07 3.17 4.53
N VAL A 77 2.01 2.33 4.96
CA VAL A 77 2.19 1.97 6.37
C VAL A 77 2.65 3.16 7.19
N SER A 78 3.58 3.98 6.69
CA SER A 78 4.04 5.18 7.40
C SER A 78 2.94 6.25 7.52
N MET A 79 2.02 6.32 6.54
CA MET A 79 0.82 7.15 6.63
C MET A 79 -0.25 6.57 7.58
N GLY A 80 -0.17 5.28 7.90
CA GLY A 80 -1.14 4.59 8.75
C GLY A 80 -2.40 4.10 8.03
N GLU A 81 -2.39 4.09 6.70
CA GLU A 81 -3.49 3.62 5.84
C GLU A 81 -3.48 2.09 5.65
N VAL A 82 -2.29 1.50 5.80
CA VAL A 82 -2.04 0.08 5.64
C VAL A 82 -1.33 -0.45 6.89
N GLU A 83 -1.71 -1.62 7.35
CA GLU A 83 -0.96 -2.37 8.34
C GLU A 83 -0.13 -3.46 7.68
N ALA A 84 1.03 -3.74 8.27
CA ALA A 84 1.94 -4.78 7.79
C ALA A 84 2.10 -5.86 8.87
N ILE A 85 1.74 -7.09 8.51
CA ILE A 85 1.72 -8.26 9.39
C ILE A 85 2.84 -9.20 8.95
N LEU A 86 3.57 -9.76 9.91
CA LEU A 86 4.52 -10.82 9.63
C LEU A 86 3.81 -12.16 9.71
N GLU A 87 3.81 -12.90 8.61
CA GLU A 87 3.36 -14.28 8.55
C GLU A 87 4.58 -15.20 8.62
N TYR A 88 4.63 -16.01 9.67
CA TYR A 88 5.68 -16.99 9.88
C TYR A 88 5.19 -18.33 9.34
N GLY A 89 5.76 -18.77 8.22
CA GLY A 89 5.54 -20.13 7.70
C GLY A 89 6.27 -21.19 8.52
N THR A 90 5.99 -22.47 8.24
CA THR A 90 6.53 -23.64 8.96
C THR A 90 8.06 -23.76 8.84
N VAL A 91 8.65 -23.30 7.72
CA VAL A 91 10.11 -23.22 7.49
C VAL A 91 10.40 -22.09 6.50
N GLY A 92 11.27 -21.12 6.84
CA GLY A 92 11.71 -20.07 5.91
C GLY A 92 11.86 -18.67 6.54
N ARG A 93 12.09 -17.65 5.70
CA ARG A 93 12.03 -16.25 6.13
C ARG A 93 10.56 -15.82 6.25
N PRO A 94 10.17 -15.07 7.29
CA PRO A 94 8.80 -14.58 7.41
C PRO A 94 8.42 -13.71 6.21
N GLU A 95 7.17 -13.83 5.77
CA GLU A 95 6.60 -12.99 4.73
C GLU A 95 5.85 -11.82 5.33
N ARG A 96 5.82 -10.70 4.62
CA ARG A 96 5.12 -9.49 5.07
C ARG A 96 3.84 -9.32 4.26
N LEU A 97 2.71 -9.46 4.92
CA LEU A 97 1.39 -9.22 4.39
C LEU A 97 0.98 -7.78 4.68
N TYR A 98 0.32 -7.15 3.72
CA TYR A 98 -0.19 -5.80 3.81
C TYR A 98 -1.70 -5.84 3.65
N ARG A 99 -2.41 -5.28 4.62
CA ARG A 99 -3.86 -5.11 4.53
C ARG A 99 -4.25 -3.70 4.93
N ARG A 100 -5.42 -3.28 4.46
CA ARG A 100 -6.01 -2.02 4.89
C ARG A 100 -6.26 -2.08 6.40
N LYS A 101 -5.94 -0.98 7.09
CA LYS A 101 -6.23 -0.81 8.52
C LYS A 101 -7.73 -0.60 8.77
#